data_AF-A0A9W9YQK8-F1
#
_entry.id   AF-A0A9W9YQK8-F1
#
_cell.length_a   1.000
_cell.length_b   1.000
_cell.length_c   1.000
_cell.angle_alpha   90.00
_cell.angle_beta   90.00
_cell.angle_gamma   90.00
#
_symmetry.space_group_name_H-M   'P 1'
#
loop_
_entity.id
_entity.type
_entity.pdbx_description
1 polymer ?
#
loop_
_entity_poly.entity_id
_entity_poly.type
_entity_poly.pdbx_seq_one_letter_code
_entity_poly.pdbx_strand_id
1 'polypeptide(L)'
;MITLVLFNIAGQENTDMPRNDGIEALRNKIMEVLKQEPYMGEKIPIKWLNFERVIEALVAKRIYHMNLEQLQRYAREECFIDDEDEFTTLDPVNSKYWLEVEKTGVLSMELVDHVFNKFIQQGLVKKDILDMMERFGLIAKFSPSPTDVKYFVPAQLKSSPESLCDVAPSYHDPCPMYVHFLVGFVPHGLFLQLVSRAISWCSETGAKQSPKLYLNGAWFVIGRQVIHNLILICKKSCIKIVLKLRNQDEAISLSTSVDAEVSRSVRLFVEDTLQDLSKELPYLNGLRYKLCVTCPYCLQEGHECANHSQPSCSHEDCLHFLEMKPGERLICEETFSDEVLTVRGLEKWFPQITSQV
;
A
#
# COMPACT_ATOMS: atom_id res chain seq x y z
N MET A 1 15.32 -4.89 12.29
CA MET A 1 15.66 -5.97 11.33
C MET A 1 17.02 -5.76 10.68
N ILE A 2 17.38 -4.55 10.24
CA ILE A 2 18.74 -4.24 9.72
C ILE A 2 19.81 -4.25 10.84
N THR A 3 19.45 -3.87 12.07
CA THR A 3 20.33 -3.91 13.25
C THR A 3 20.76 -5.33 13.66
N LEU A 4 19.89 -6.32 13.46
CA LEU A 4 20.13 -7.73 13.82
C LEU A 4 21.04 -8.48 12.85
N VAL A 5 21.09 -8.07 11.57
CA VAL A 5 22.04 -8.65 10.61
C VAL A 5 23.49 -8.27 10.99
N LEU A 6 23.69 -7.12 11.64
CA LEU A 6 25.01 -6.64 12.05
C LEU A 6 25.51 -7.28 13.36
N PHE A 7 24.62 -7.56 14.33
CA PHE A 7 25.03 -8.20 15.59
C PHE A 7 25.40 -9.67 15.43
N ASN A 8 24.75 -10.41 14.52
CA ASN A 8 25.08 -11.81 14.28
C ASN A 8 26.45 -12.03 13.59
N ILE A 9 27.00 -10.99 12.96
CA ILE A 9 28.35 -11.02 12.36
C ILE A 9 29.44 -10.79 13.43
N ALA A 10 29.08 -10.26 14.61
CA ALA A 10 30.02 -9.98 15.70
C ALA A 10 30.23 -11.15 16.67
N GLY A 11 29.42 -12.22 16.61
CA GLY A 11 29.32 -13.25 17.66
C GLY A 11 29.86 -14.64 17.34
N GLN A 12 30.41 -14.91 16.15
CA GLN A 12 31.02 -16.22 15.85
C GLN A 12 32.52 -16.07 15.56
N GLU A 13 33.33 -16.10 16.63
CA GLU A 13 34.70 -16.59 16.51
C GLU A 13 34.66 -18.12 16.33
N ASN A 14 34.41 -18.56 15.09
CA ASN A 14 34.79 -19.91 14.70
C ASN A 14 36.29 -19.89 14.41
N THR A 15 37.06 -20.32 15.41
CA THR A 15 38.44 -20.75 15.23
C THR A 15 38.45 -21.95 14.28
N ASP A 16 38.71 -21.69 13.00
CA ASP A 16 39.60 -22.43 12.08
C ASP A 16 39.15 -22.32 10.60
N MET A 17 39.12 -21.09 10.06
CA MET A 17 39.02 -20.86 8.61
C MET A 17 40.00 -19.78 8.15
N PRO A 18 40.56 -19.91 6.92
CA PRO A 18 41.58 -19.00 6.42
C PRO A 18 41.04 -17.58 6.37
N ARG A 19 41.86 -16.64 6.81
CA ARG A 19 41.56 -15.21 6.89
C ARG A 19 41.00 -14.74 5.53
N ASN A 20 39.70 -14.52 5.47
CA ASN A 20 39.02 -14.18 4.24
C ASN A 20 39.09 -12.66 4.07
N ASP A 21 40.20 -12.19 3.48
CA ASP A 21 40.52 -10.78 3.28
C ASP A 21 39.37 -9.98 2.64
N GLY A 22 38.52 -10.64 1.83
CA GLY A 22 37.32 -10.04 1.24
C GLY A 22 36.22 -9.71 2.25
N ILE A 23 36.04 -10.53 3.29
CA ILE A 23 35.08 -10.28 4.37
C ILE A 23 35.58 -9.16 5.27
N GLU A 24 36.89 -9.12 5.56
CA GLU A 24 37.50 -8.06 6.37
C GLU A 24 37.45 -6.71 5.62
N ALA A 25 37.71 -6.71 4.30
CA ALA A 25 37.56 -5.53 3.45
C ALA A 25 36.10 -5.05 3.35
N LEU A 26 35.14 -5.95 3.18
CA LEU A 26 33.72 -5.62 3.13
C LEU A 26 33.25 -5.04 4.48
N ARG A 27 33.66 -5.64 5.60
CA ARG A 27 33.35 -5.15 6.95
C ARG A 27 33.91 -3.76 7.16
N ASN A 28 35.15 -3.52 6.76
CA ASN A 28 35.77 -2.20 6.85
C ASN A 28 35.05 -1.17 6.00
N LYS A 29 34.59 -1.56 4.79
CA LYS A 29 33.83 -0.65 3.91
C LYS A 29 32.45 -0.33 4.46
N ILE A 30 31.74 -1.31 5.01
CA ILE A 30 30.45 -1.11 5.68
C ILE A 30 30.64 -0.14 6.87
N MET A 31 31.69 -0.32 7.68
CA MET A 31 31.97 0.57 8.80
C MET A 31 32.37 1.98 8.37
N GLU A 32 33.08 2.13 7.26
CA GLU A 32 33.41 3.43 6.66
C GLU A 32 32.15 4.17 6.20
N VAL A 33 31.25 3.48 5.50
CA VAL A 33 29.98 4.05 5.02
C VAL A 33 29.08 4.42 6.19
N LEU A 34 28.92 3.54 7.18
CA LEU A 34 28.10 3.84 8.36
C LEU A 34 28.62 5.07 9.12
N LYS A 35 29.94 5.26 9.24
CA LYS A 35 30.51 6.46 9.88
C LYS A 35 30.25 7.76 9.12
N GLN A 36 29.85 7.70 7.85
CA GLN A 36 29.46 8.88 7.06
C GLN A 36 27.97 9.21 7.18
N GLU A 37 27.18 8.32 7.77
CA GLU A 37 25.76 8.55 7.99
C GLU A 37 25.54 9.68 9.02
N PRO A 38 24.63 10.63 8.76
CA PRO A 38 24.49 11.85 9.55
C PRO A 38 24.06 11.62 11.01
N TYR A 39 23.47 10.45 11.31
CA TYR A 39 23.06 10.05 12.67
C TYR A 39 24.12 9.24 13.43
N MET A 40 25.23 8.83 12.78
CA MET A 40 26.32 8.11 13.44
C MET A 40 27.16 9.06 14.31
N GLY A 41 26.97 8.95 15.63
CA GLY A 41 27.50 9.89 16.63
C GLY A 41 26.40 10.59 17.44
N GLU A 42 25.13 10.48 17.03
CA GLU A 42 24.00 10.82 17.88
C GLU A 42 23.96 9.86 19.07
N LYS A 43 23.82 10.40 20.28
CA LYS A 43 23.64 9.59 21.49
C LYS A 43 22.25 8.97 21.45
N ILE A 44 22.12 7.80 20.83
CA ILE A 44 20.96 6.94 21.07
C ILE A 44 20.96 6.64 22.57
N PRO A 45 19.93 7.04 23.33
CA PRO A 45 19.91 6.75 24.76
C PRO A 45 19.96 5.23 24.93
N ILE A 46 20.96 4.72 25.66
CA ILE A 46 21.20 3.28 25.92
C ILE A 46 19.92 2.54 26.35
N LYS A 47 19.01 3.29 26.98
CA LYS A 47 17.67 2.87 27.40
C LYS A 47 16.81 2.29 26.27
N TRP A 48 16.84 2.87 25.06
CA TRP A 48 16.06 2.40 23.91
C TRP A 48 16.63 1.11 23.29
N LEU A 49 17.94 0.92 23.35
CA LEU A 49 18.57 -0.35 22.95
C LEU A 49 18.19 -1.49 23.92
N ASN A 50 18.04 -1.19 25.21
CA ASN A 50 17.53 -2.16 26.19
C ASN A 50 16.07 -2.53 25.92
N PHE A 51 15.25 -1.55 25.53
CA PHE A 51 13.86 -1.79 25.16
C PHE A 51 13.73 -2.72 23.95
N GLU A 52 14.53 -2.50 22.91
CA GLU A 52 14.58 -3.40 21.74
C GLU A 52 14.89 -4.86 22.15
N ARG A 53 15.87 -5.07 23.05
CA ARG A 53 16.21 -6.40 23.58
C ARG A 53 15.09 -7.04 24.39
N VAL A 54 14.30 -6.26 25.13
CA VAL A 54 13.12 -6.76 25.86
C VAL A 54 12.04 -7.21 24.88
N ILE A 55 11.78 -6.44 23.83
CA ILE A 55 10.83 -6.84 22.78
C ILE A 55 11.28 -8.14 22.08
N GLU A 56 12.57 -8.26 21.75
CA GLU A 56 13.11 -9.49 21.17
C GLU A 56 12.92 -10.72 22.08
N ALA A 57 13.15 -10.56 23.38
CA ALA A 57 12.92 -11.62 24.36
C ALA A 57 11.43 -12.01 24.49
N LEU A 58 10.51 -11.05 24.36
CA LEU A 58 9.06 -11.30 24.35
C LEU A 58 8.65 -12.05 23.08
N VAL A 59 9.17 -11.64 21.93
CA VAL A 59 8.95 -12.30 20.63
C VAL A 59 9.49 -13.74 20.65
N ALA A 60 10.68 -13.97 21.22
CA ALA A 60 11.24 -15.31 21.40
C ALA A 60 10.36 -16.22 22.28
N LYS A 61 9.62 -15.62 23.23
CA LYS A 61 8.63 -16.30 24.08
C LYS A 61 7.24 -16.42 23.43
N ARG A 62 7.10 -16.04 22.14
CA ARG A 62 5.84 -16.01 21.39
C ARG A 62 4.77 -15.07 21.97
N ILE A 63 5.19 -14.01 22.65
CA ILE A 63 4.31 -12.96 23.15
C ILE A 63 4.34 -11.83 22.12
N TYR A 64 3.27 -11.73 21.32
CA TYR A 64 3.17 -10.78 20.21
C TYR A 64 2.25 -9.60 20.50
N HIS A 65 1.53 -9.63 21.62
CA HIS A 65 0.62 -8.58 22.05
C HIS A 65 0.76 -8.38 23.56
N MET A 66 0.66 -7.13 23.98
CA MET A 66 0.75 -6.72 25.38
C MET A 66 -0.05 -5.44 25.55
N ASN A 67 -0.65 -5.25 26.73
CA ASN A 67 -1.36 -4.00 27.00
C ASN A 67 -0.37 -2.87 27.33
N LEU A 68 -0.83 -1.62 27.19
CA LEU A 68 0.03 -0.44 27.33
C LEU A 68 0.64 -0.34 28.74
N GLU A 69 -0.11 -0.68 29.79
CA GLU A 69 0.36 -0.65 31.19
C GLU A 69 1.50 -1.64 31.43
N GLN A 70 1.41 -2.85 30.88
CA GLN A 70 2.44 -3.87 30.98
C GLN A 70 3.69 -3.47 30.21
N LEU A 71 3.53 -2.89 29.02
CA LEU A 71 4.67 -2.43 28.21
C LEU A 71 5.40 -1.26 28.89
N GLN A 72 4.66 -0.31 29.46
CA GLN A 72 5.20 0.77 30.27
C GLN A 72 5.94 0.26 31.50
N ARG A 73 5.46 -0.81 32.13
CA ARG A 73 6.15 -1.45 33.25
C ARG A 73 7.50 -2.02 32.83
N TYR A 74 7.58 -2.73 31.71
CA TYR A 74 8.86 -3.21 31.17
C TYR A 74 9.82 -2.08 30.83
N ALA A 75 9.31 -0.99 30.26
CA ALA A 75 10.16 0.14 29.91
C ALA A 75 10.73 0.90 31.12
N ARG A 76 9.94 1.03 32.19
CA ARG A 76 10.39 1.60 33.47
C ARG A 76 11.34 0.67 34.21
N GLU A 77 10.92 -0.58 34.46
CA GLU A 77 11.63 -1.53 35.32
C GLU A 77 12.90 -2.09 34.67
N GLU A 78 12.87 -2.39 33.37
CA GLU A 78 13.98 -3.08 32.68
C GLU A 78 14.81 -2.16 31.78
N CYS A 79 14.22 -1.05 31.32
CA CYS A 79 14.88 -0.15 30.36
C CYS A 79 15.25 1.21 30.97
N PHE A 80 14.85 1.47 32.22
CA PHE A 80 15.09 2.72 32.95
C PHE A 80 14.59 3.98 32.21
N ILE A 81 13.53 3.82 31.40
CA ILE A 81 12.85 4.91 30.72
C ILE A 81 11.85 5.50 31.72
N ASP A 82 12.35 6.42 32.55
CA ASP A 82 11.60 7.11 33.63
C ASP A 82 10.98 8.43 33.20
N ASP A 83 11.30 8.93 32.00
CA ASP A 83 10.70 10.17 31.53
C ASP A 83 9.27 9.88 31.11
N GLU A 84 8.30 10.32 31.93
CA GLU A 84 6.90 10.31 31.54
C GLU A 84 6.76 11.01 30.18
N ASP A 85 7.55 12.03 29.86
CA ASP A 85 7.54 12.72 28.55
C ASP A 85 8.07 11.87 27.37
N GLU A 86 8.98 10.91 27.58
CA GLU A 86 9.43 9.98 26.51
C GLU A 86 8.38 8.90 26.21
N PHE A 87 7.56 8.53 27.21
CA PHE A 87 6.42 7.62 27.02
C PHE A 87 5.12 8.37 26.65
N THR A 88 4.96 9.62 27.09
CA THR A 88 3.79 10.49 26.88
C THR A 88 3.93 11.41 25.67
N THR A 89 4.87 11.14 24.74
CA THR A 89 4.53 11.40 23.32
C THR A 89 3.22 10.70 22.90
N LEU A 90 2.74 9.74 23.70
CA LEU A 90 1.34 9.30 23.79
C LEU A 90 0.61 10.04 24.95
N ASP A 91 0.50 11.36 24.89
CA ASP A 91 -0.26 12.16 25.85
C ASP A 91 -1.72 11.67 25.92
N PRO A 92 -2.30 11.39 27.10
CA PRO A 92 -3.72 11.07 27.26
C PRO A 92 -4.65 12.08 26.57
N VAL A 93 -4.27 13.36 26.52
CA VAL A 93 -5.01 14.43 25.82
C VAL A 93 -5.03 14.21 24.31
N ASN A 94 -3.93 13.66 23.76
CA ASN A 94 -3.78 13.37 22.34
C ASN A 94 -4.22 11.94 21.95
N SER A 95 -4.46 11.07 22.93
CA SER A 95 -4.89 9.68 22.71
C SER A 95 -6.11 9.57 21.78
N LYS A 96 -7.05 10.52 21.86
CA LYS A 96 -8.22 10.59 20.97
C LYS A 96 -7.86 10.79 19.50
N TYR A 97 -6.82 11.58 19.20
CA TYR A 97 -6.38 11.84 17.83
C TYR A 97 -5.62 10.65 17.25
N TRP A 98 -4.79 9.99 18.06
CA TRP A 98 -4.13 8.74 17.67
C TRP A 98 -5.14 7.63 17.40
N LEU A 99 -6.17 7.52 18.26
CA LEU A 99 -7.27 6.58 18.06
C LEU A 99 -8.06 6.91 16.78
N GLU A 100 -8.20 8.19 16.42
CA GLU A 100 -8.85 8.62 15.17
C GLU A 100 -8.02 8.24 13.94
N VAL A 101 -6.70 8.48 13.97
CA VAL A 101 -5.76 8.06 12.92
C VAL A 101 -5.79 6.54 12.76
N GLU A 102 -5.67 5.80 13.86
CA GLU A 102 -5.76 4.33 13.84
C GLU A 102 -7.13 3.88 13.32
N LYS A 103 -8.21 4.59 13.70
CA LYS A 103 -9.57 4.16 13.36
C LYS A 103 -9.98 4.45 11.93
N THR A 104 -9.58 5.60 11.40
CA THR A 104 -10.12 6.16 10.16
C THR A 104 -9.04 6.49 9.13
N GLY A 105 -7.77 6.50 9.56
CA GLY A 105 -6.64 7.00 8.79
C GLY A 105 -6.53 8.52 8.79
N VAL A 106 -7.46 9.26 9.42
CA VAL A 106 -7.49 10.73 9.36
C VAL A 106 -6.51 11.33 10.37
N LEU A 107 -5.60 12.17 9.87
CA LEU A 107 -4.66 12.97 10.65
C LEU A 107 -5.32 14.31 11.04
N SER A 108 -5.55 14.48 12.34
CA SER A 108 -6.04 15.74 12.90
C SER A 108 -5.00 16.84 12.77
N MET A 109 -5.39 17.98 12.20
CA MET A 109 -4.51 19.14 12.11
C MET A 109 -4.21 19.75 13.49
N GLU A 110 -5.10 19.59 14.47
CA GLU A 110 -4.84 19.98 15.86
C GLU A 110 -3.69 19.16 16.46
N LEU A 111 -3.65 17.85 16.17
CA LEU A 111 -2.53 16.99 16.56
C LEU A 111 -1.24 17.42 15.87
N VAL A 112 -1.30 17.72 14.58
CA VAL A 112 -0.14 18.25 13.84
C VAL A 112 0.32 19.56 14.46
N ASP A 113 -0.57 20.52 14.71
CA ASP A 113 -0.22 21.79 15.34
C ASP A 113 0.43 21.59 16.71
N HIS A 114 -0.11 20.68 17.52
CA HIS A 114 0.44 20.35 18.82
C HIS A 114 1.86 19.75 18.72
N VAL A 115 2.04 18.72 17.89
CA VAL A 115 3.34 18.03 17.68
C VAL A 115 4.38 18.99 17.12
N PHE A 116 3.99 19.82 16.14
CA PHE A 116 4.90 20.74 15.46
C PHE A 116 5.13 22.06 16.21
N ASN A 117 4.34 22.42 17.22
CA ASN A 117 4.44 23.70 17.93
C ASN A 117 5.87 23.99 18.42
N LYS A 118 6.52 23.00 19.04
CA LYS A 118 7.89 23.13 19.56
C LYS A 118 8.93 23.39 18.45
N PHE A 119 8.72 22.84 17.26
CA PHE A 119 9.64 22.96 16.12
C PHE A 119 9.39 24.23 15.30
N ILE A 120 8.13 24.68 15.21
CA ILE A 120 7.78 25.95 14.55
C ILE A 120 8.49 27.12 15.24
N GLN A 121 8.59 27.09 16.58
CA GLN A 121 9.33 28.09 17.36
C GLN A 121 10.84 28.12 17.04
N GLN A 122 11.37 27.06 16.43
CA GLN A 122 12.78 26.94 16.03
C GLN A 122 13.03 27.33 14.55
N GLY A 123 12.02 27.91 13.88
CA GLY A 123 12.13 28.38 12.49
C GLY A 123 11.69 27.36 11.44
N LEU A 124 11.14 26.22 11.84
CA LEU A 124 10.66 25.18 10.93
C LEU A 124 9.31 25.56 10.32
N VAL A 125 9.19 25.51 9.00
CA VAL A 125 7.95 25.84 8.29
C VAL A 125 7.08 24.59 8.20
N LYS A 126 5.97 24.55 8.95
CA LYS A 126 5.01 23.43 8.99
C LYS A 126 4.59 22.98 7.58
N LYS A 127 4.34 23.92 6.68
CA LYS A 127 3.91 23.64 5.31
C LYS A 127 4.94 22.80 4.55
N ASP A 128 6.22 23.16 4.64
CA ASP A 128 7.28 22.45 3.92
C ASP A 128 7.40 20.99 4.37
N ILE A 129 7.15 20.70 5.65
CA ILE A 129 7.11 19.34 6.17
C ILE A 129 5.89 18.58 5.64
N LEU A 130 4.70 19.20 5.67
CA LEU A 130 3.51 18.56 5.13
C LEU A 130 3.66 18.27 3.64
N ASP A 131 4.17 19.21 2.86
CA ASP A 131 4.45 19.05 1.44
C ASP A 131 5.47 17.93 1.20
N MET A 132 6.50 17.81 2.06
CA MET A 132 7.45 16.69 2.02
C MET A 132 6.77 15.35 2.35
N MET A 133 5.97 15.29 3.40
CA MET A 133 5.24 14.09 3.81
C MET A 133 4.25 13.64 2.72
N GLU A 134 3.56 14.58 2.07
CA GLU A 134 2.70 14.30 0.91
C GLU A 134 3.50 13.74 -0.26
N ARG A 135 4.64 14.35 -0.59
CA ARG A 135 5.50 13.90 -1.69
C ARG A 135 5.97 12.46 -1.51
N PHE A 136 6.28 12.05 -0.29
CA PHE A 136 6.71 10.69 0.03
C PHE A 136 5.55 9.73 0.37
N GLY A 137 4.29 10.13 0.15
CA GLY A 137 3.12 9.28 0.36
C GLY A 137 2.91 8.87 1.83
N LEU A 138 3.47 9.66 2.76
CA LEU A 138 3.29 9.46 4.20
C LEU A 138 1.94 9.99 4.65
N ILE A 139 1.50 11.10 4.03
CA ILE A 139 0.14 11.63 4.17
C ILE A 139 -0.44 11.92 2.79
N ALA A 140 -1.77 12.03 2.71
CA ALA A 140 -2.45 12.39 1.49
C ALA A 140 -3.60 13.36 1.79
N LYS A 141 -3.60 14.51 1.10
CA LYS A 141 -4.66 15.49 1.22
C LYS A 141 -5.91 15.05 0.45
N PHE A 142 -7.05 15.11 1.13
CA PHE A 142 -8.40 14.90 0.60
C PHE A 142 -9.23 16.16 0.86
N SER A 143 -9.70 16.82 -0.18
CA SER A 143 -10.41 18.10 -0.12
C SER A 143 -11.64 18.09 -1.03
N PRO A 144 -12.77 17.50 -0.60
CA PRO A 144 -14.02 17.51 -1.38
C PRO A 144 -14.58 18.93 -1.57
N SER A 145 -14.19 19.88 -0.72
CA SER A 145 -14.45 21.31 -0.89
C SER A 145 -13.30 22.14 -0.30
N PRO A 146 -13.17 23.44 -0.66
CA PRO A 146 -12.13 24.30 -0.10
C PRO A 146 -12.17 24.45 1.43
N THR A 147 -13.33 24.16 2.03
CA THR A 147 -13.56 24.29 3.48
C THR A 147 -13.50 22.96 4.23
N ASP A 148 -13.55 21.82 3.53
CA ASP A 148 -13.42 20.48 4.11
C ASP A 148 -12.13 19.86 3.59
N VAL A 149 -11.03 20.06 4.33
CA VAL A 149 -9.72 19.49 4.03
C VAL A 149 -9.38 18.48 5.12
N LYS A 150 -9.06 17.26 4.70
CA LYS A 150 -8.62 16.17 5.57
C LYS A 150 -7.29 15.62 5.08
N TYR A 151 -6.42 15.27 6.00
CA TYR A 151 -5.20 14.53 5.69
C TYR A 151 -5.39 13.08 6.11
N PHE A 152 -5.02 12.16 5.24
CA PHE A 152 -5.01 10.73 5.53
C PHE A 152 -3.58 10.26 5.73
N VAL A 153 -3.35 9.23 6.54
CA VAL A 153 -2.06 8.54 6.72
C VAL A 153 -2.15 7.17 6.06
N PRO A 154 -1.70 7.01 4.79
CA PRO A 154 -1.92 5.78 4.04
C PRO A 154 -1.23 4.55 4.63
N ALA A 155 -0.22 4.71 5.50
CA ALA A 155 0.46 3.57 6.15
C ALA A 155 -0.27 3.03 7.39
N GLN A 156 -1.18 3.80 8.01
CA GLN A 156 -1.85 3.46 9.28
C GLN A 156 -3.13 2.65 9.04
N LEU A 157 -2.94 1.53 8.36
CA LEU A 157 -4.01 0.74 7.77
C LEU A 157 -4.48 -0.37 8.72
N LYS A 158 -5.80 -0.52 8.86
CA LYS A 158 -6.41 -1.60 9.66
C LYS A 158 -6.44 -2.92 8.93
N SER A 159 -6.65 -4.02 9.65
CA SER A 159 -7.01 -5.31 9.05
C SER A 159 -8.13 -5.17 8.00
N SER A 160 -7.91 -5.74 6.82
CA SER A 160 -8.88 -5.72 5.74
C SER A 160 -10.04 -6.67 6.04
N PRO A 161 -11.31 -6.24 5.90
CA PRO A 161 -12.43 -7.14 6.05
C PRO A 161 -12.46 -8.13 4.89
N GLU A 162 -12.86 -9.38 5.15
CA GLU A 162 -13.00 -10.43 4.12
C GLU A 162 -13.88 -9.95 2.96
N SER A 163 -14.97 -9.24 3.28
CA SER A 163 -15.90 -8.66 2.33
C SER A 163 -15.28 -7.67 1.33
N LEU A 164 -14.11 -7.09 1.61
CA LEU A 164 -13.38 -6.25 0.64
C LEU A 164 -12.71 -7.10 -0.45
N CYS A 165 -12.17 -8.26 -0.08
CA CYS A 165 -11.51 -9.18 -1.01
C CYS A 165 -12.51 -9.87 -1.93
N ASP A 166 -13.71 -10.13 -1.41
CA ASP A 166 -14.79 -10.83 -2.10
C ASP A 166 -15.62 -9.95 -3.04
N VAL A 167 -15.30 -8.64 -3.15
CA VAL A 167 -16.05 -7.77 -4.05
C VAL A 167 -15.84 -8.19 -5.50
N ALA A 168 -16.89 -8.77 -6.07
CA ALA A 168 -17.01 -9.08 -7.48
C ALA A 168 -17.81 -7.99 -8.23
N PRO A 169 -17.38 -7.64 -9.46
CA PRO A 169 -18.15 -6.79 -10.35
C PRO A 169 -19.48 -7.45 -10.74
N SER A 170 -20.50 -6.63 -10.95
CA SER A 170 -21.80 -7.03 -11.50
C SER A 170 -21.73 -7.24 -13.02
N TYR A 171 -22.85 -7.66 -13.62
CA TYR A 171 -22.95 -7.87 -15.07
C TYR A 171 -22.62 -6.61 -15.90
N HIS A 172 -22.93 -5.43 -15.38
CA HIS A 172 -22.73 -4.16 -16.06
C HIS A 172 -21.43 -3.46 -15.66
N ASP A 173 -20.61 -4.06 -14.81
CA ASP A 173 -19.33 -3.48 -14.40
C ASP A 173 -18.19 -3.90 -15.34
N PRO A 174 -17.09 -3.14 -15.39
CA PRO A 174 -15.86 -3.65 -16.02
C PRO A 174 -15.33 -4.88 -15.25
N CYS A 175 -14.64 -5.77 -15.96
CA CYS A 175 -13.92 -6.85 -15.29
C CYS A 175 -12.82 -6.29 -14.38
N PRO A 176 -12.38 -7.00 -13.32
CA PRO A 176 -11.28 -6.54 -12.50
C PRO A 176 -10.00 -6.41 -13.32
N MET A 177 -9.31 -5.29 -13.15
CA MET A 177 -8.01 -5.02 -13.75
C MET A 177 -6.91 -5.30 -12.72
N TYR A 178 -5.76 -5.81 -13.16
CA TYR A 178 -4.64 -6.12 -12.30
C TYR A 178 -3.38 -5.41 -12.80
N VAL A 179 -2.64 -4.79 -11.88
CA VAL A 179 -1.25 -4.42 -12.12
C VAL A 179 -0.39 -5.59 -11.68
N HIS A 180 0.09 -6.40 -12.62
CA HIS A 180 0.90 -7.58 -12.32
C HIS A 180 2.39 -7.27 -12.42
N PHE A 181 3.16 -7.54 -11.35
CA PHE A 181 4.59 -7.25 -11.29
C PHE A 181 5.41 -8.48 -11.69
N LEU A 182 6.21 -8.35 -12.75
CA LEU A 182 6.95 -9.47 -13.36
C LEU A 182 8.10 -9.99 -12.48
N VAL A 183 8.46 -9.25 -11.44
CA VAL A 183 9.47 -9.65 -10.44
C VAL A 183 8.84 -10.56 -9.35
N GLY A 184 7.52 -10.74 -9.38
CA GLY A 184 6.80 -11.64 -8.48
C GLY A 184 6.37 -11.01 -7.15
N PHE A 185 6.68 -9.72 -6.92
CA PHE A 185 6.22 -8.99 -5.75
C PHE A 185 5.89 -7.53 -6.06
N VAL A 186 4.93 -6.97 -5.33
CA VAL A 186 4.66 -5.53 -5.32
C VAL A 186 5.82 -4.83 -4.59
N PRO A 187 6.52 -3.86 -5.22
CA PRO A 187 7.61 -3.15 -4.57
C PRO A 187 7.18 -2.43 -3.28
N HIS A 188 8.05 -2.46 -2.28
CA HIS A 188 7.76 -1.87 -0.98
C HIS A 188 7.41 -0.38 -1.10
N GLY A 189 6.35 0.04 -0.41
CA GLY A 189 5.86 1.42 -0.43
C GLY A 189 5.11 1.84 -1.70
N LEU A 190 5.18 1.07 -2.81
CA LEU A 190 4.49 1.42 -4.05
C LEU A 190 2.98 1.50 -3.87
N PHE A 191 2.39 0.53 -3.16
CA PHE A 191 0.95 0.54 -2.91
C PHE A 191 0.52 1.77 -2.11
N LEU A 192 1.30 2.18 -1.10
CA LEU A 192 1.00 3.37 -0.30
C LEU A 192 1.09 4.64 -1.13
N GLN A 193 2.06 4.74 -2.04
CA GLN A 193 2.18 5.83 -3.00
C GLN A 193 0.97 5.88 -3.95
N LEU A 194 0.57 4.72 -4.49
CA LEU A 194 -0.61 4.63 -5.36
C LEU A 194 -1.89 5.04 -4.61
N VAL A 195 -2.08 4.57 -3.37
CA VAL A 195 -3.21 4.97 -2.51
C VAL A 195 -3.18 6.48 -2.23
N SER A 196 -2.01 7.05 -1.93
CA SER A 196 -1.86 8.49 -1.70
C SER A 196 -2.31 9.31 -2.90
N ARG A 197 -1.82 8.96 -4.10
CA ARG A 197 -2.21 9.62 -5.35
C ARG A 197 -3.68 9.40 -5.68
N ALA A 198 -4.22 8.23 -5.36
CA ALA A 198 -5.65 7.92 -5.55
C ALA A 198 -6.54 8.77 -4.64
N ILE A 199 -6.13 9.04 -3.40
CA ILE A 199 -6.86 9.93 -2.48
C ILE A 199 -6.97 11.34 -3.08
N SER A 200 -5.85 11.91 -3.56
CA SER A 200 -5.84 13.24 -4.19
C SER A 200 -6.65 13.26 -5.49
N TRP A 201 -6.46 12.26 -6.36
CA TRP A 201 -7.21 12.15 -7.62
C TRP A 201 -8.73 11.99 -7.40
N CYS A 202 -9.16 11.21 -6.41
CA CYS A 202 -10.57 11.07 -6.06
C CYS A 202 -11.16 12.41 -5.59
N SER A 203 -10.37 13.18 -4.82
CA SER A 203 -10.77 14.51 -4.37
C SER A 203 -11.06 15.45 -5.54
N GLU A 204 -10.20 15.44 -6.56
CA GLU A 204 -10.32 16.30 -7.74
C GLU A 204 -11.46 15.88 -8.68
N THR A 205 -11.73 14.57 -8.75
CA THR A 205 -12.82 14.01 -9.57
C THR A 205 -14.21 14.18 -8.93
N GLY A 206 -14.29 14.81 -7.76
CA GLY A 206 -15.54 15.20 -7.11
C GLY A 206 -16.09 14.17 -6.12
N ALA A 207 -15.25 13.26 -5.62
CA ALA A 207 -15.62 12.37 -4.54
C ALA A 207 -15.99 13.18 -3.29
N LYS A 208 -17.22 12.99 -2.78
CA LYS A 208 -17.68 13.64 -1.55
C LYS A 208 -17.40 12.80 -0.30
N GLN A 209 -17.33 11.49 -0.46
CA GLN A 209 -17.16 10.56 0.66
C GLN A 209 -15.67 10.32 0.89
N SER A 210 -15.26 10.38 2.17
CA SER A 210 -13.91 10.03 2.57
C SER A 210 -13.57 8.58 2.21
N PRO A 211 -12.34 8.31 1.76
CA PRO A 211 -11.89 6.95 1.49
C PRO A 211 -11.85 6.12 2.76
N LYS A 212 -12.02 4.80 2.64
CA LYS A 212 -11.71 3.84 3.71
C LYS A 212 -10.42 3.11 3.39
N LEU A 213 -9.52 3.07 4.36
CA LEU A 213 -8.18 2.53 4.19
C LEU A 213 -7.99 1.26 5.05
N TYR A 214 -7.36 0.24 4.46
CA TYR A 214 -7.13 -1.09 5.03
C TYR A 214 -5.74 -1.63 4.65
N LEU A 215 -5.21 -2.61 5.38
CA LEU A 215 -3.80 -3.01 5.41
C LEU A 215 -3.23 -3.27 4.03
N ASN A 216 -4.05 -3.90 3.20
CA ASN A 216 -3.73 -4.20 1.82
C ASN A 216 -4.86 -3.75 0.89
N GLY A 217 -5.64 -2.75 1.29
CA GLY A 217 -6.82 -2.35 0.54
C GLY A 217 -7.21 -0.89 0.73
N ALA A 218 -7.79 -0.30 -0.29
CA ALA A 218 -8.38 1.03 -0.18
C ALA A 218 -9.70 1.06 -0.95
N TRP A 219 -10.71 1.70 -0.36
CA TRP A 219 -12.03 1.85 -0.95
C TRP A 219 -12.39 3.32 -1.09
N PHE A 220 -12.73 3.70 -2.32
CA PHE A 220 -13.09 5.04 -2.73
C PHE A 220 -14.48 5.03 -3.34
N VAL A 221 -15.18 6.14 -3.19
CA VAL A 221 -16.48 6.37 -3.83
C VAL A 221 -16.31 7.55 -4.78
N ILE A 222 -16.32 7.25 -6.08
CA ILE A 222 -16.01 8.21 -7.15
C ILE A 222 -17.22 8.45 -8.04
N GLY A 223 -17.17 9.53 -8.82
CA GLY A 223 -18.25 9.94 -9.72
C GLY A 223 -19.20 10.97 -9.09
N ARG A 224 -19.97 11.66 -9.95
CA ARG A 224 -20.86 12.77 -9.56
C ARG A 224 -22.34 12.39 -9.64
N GLN A 225 -22.80 12.10 -10.84
CA GLN A 225 -24.18 11.67 -11.12
C GLN A 225 -24.31 10.16 -10.96
N VAL A 226 -23.40 9.43 -11.61
CA VAL A 226 -23.28 7.98 -11.48
C VAL A 226 -22.12 7.67 -10.53
N ILE A 227 -22.42 6.99 -9.43
CA ILE A 227 -21.47 6.72 -8.36
C ILE A 227 -20.91 5.32 -8.51
N HIS A 228 -19.59 5.22 -8.42
CA HIS A 228 -18.85 3.96 -8.48
C HIS A 228 -18.04 3.75 -7.21
N ASN A 229 -17.95 2.49 -6.79
CA ASN A 229 -17.00 2.02 -5.82
C ASN A 229 -15.71 1.65 -6.54
N LEU A 230 -14.62 2.37 -6.27
CA LEU A 230 -13.28 2.01 -6.69
C LEU A 230 -12.57 1.32 -5.52
N ILE A 231 -12.10 0.09 -5.73
CA ILE A 231 -11.41 -0.69 -4.72
C ILE A 231 -10.04 -1.07 -5.26
N LEU A 232 -9.00 -0.74 -4.51
CA LEU A 232 -7.62 -1.16 -4.75
C LEU A 232 -7.28 -2.23 -3.71
N ILE A 233 -6.70 -3.35 -4.12
CA ILE A 233 -6.30 -4.43 -3.22
C ILE A 233 -4.88 -4.85 -3.56
N CYS A 234 -3.95 -4.60 -2.65
CA CYS A 234 -2.57 -5.06 -2.73
C CYS A 234 -2.51 -6.56 -2.41
N LYS A 235 -2.04 -7.33 -3.37
CA LYS A 235 -1.74 -8.75 -3.23
C LYS A 235 -0.22 -8.93 -3.30
N LYS A 236 0.25 -10.17 -3.16
CA LYS A 236 1.69 -10.48 -3.16
C LYS A 236 2.40 -9.99 -4.41
N SER A 237 1.92 -10.37 -5.58
CA SER A 237 2.55 -10.12 -6.90
C SER A 237 1.77 -9.13 -7.78
N CYS A 238 0.63 -8.62 -7.31
CA CYS A 238 -0.21 -7.72 -8.10
C CYS A 238 -1.02 -6.76 -7.23
N ILE A 239 -1.55 -5.73 -7.87
CA ILE A 239 -2.58 -4.87 -7.28
C ILE A 239 -3.86 -5.08 -8.09
N LYS A 240 -4.90 -5.59 -7.44
CA LYS A 240 -6.25 -5.79 -8.01
C LYS A 240 -7.03 -4.48 -7.92
N ILE A 241 -7.65 -4.09 -9.02
CA ILE A 241 -8.45 -2.87 -9.17
C ILE A 241 -9.86 -3.28 -9.59
N VAL A 242 -10.83 -2.97 -8.75
CA VAL A 242 -12.24 -3.26 -8.99
C VAL A 242 -13.00 -1.95 -9.06
N LEU A 243 -13.79 -1.79 -10.11
CA LEU A 243 -14.73 -0.69 -10.26
C LEU A 243 -16.14 -1.28 -10.31
N LYS A 244 -17.00 -0.84 -9.39
CA LYS A 244 -18.37 -1.37 -9.25
C LYS A 244 -19.38 -0.24 -9.17
N LEU A 245 -20.35 -0.23 -10.06
CA LEU A 245 -21.48 0.68 -10.03
C LEU A 245 -22.26 0.52 -8.72
N ARG A 246 -22.63 1.65 -8.12
CA ARG A 246 -23.51 1.67 -6.94
C ARG A 246 -24.95 1.78 -7.43
N ASN A 247 -25.70 0.69 -7.36
CA ASN A 247 -27.12 0.70 -7.71
C ASN A 247 -27.88 1.68 -6.79
N GLN A 248 -28.56 2.66 -7.38
CA GLN A 248 -29.74 3.26 -6.77
C GLN A 248 -30.94 2.41 -7.20
N ASP A 249 -31.82 2.08 -6.27
CA ASP A 249 -33.02 1.29 -6.57
C ASP A 249 -33.80 1.91 -7.74
N GLU A 250 -34.09 1.05 -8.71
CA GLU A 250 -35.01 1.20 -9.84
C GLU A 250 -34.79 2.35 -10.86
N ALA A 251 -34.53 1.91 -12.09
CA ALA A 251 -34.87 2.55 -13.36
C ALA A 251 -34.15 3.86 -13.75
N ILE A 252 -32.89 3.75 -14.18
CA ILE A 252 -32.41 4.52 -15.35
C ILE A 252 -31.50 3.65 -16.24
N SER A 253 -32.09 3.10 -17.29
CA SER A 253 -31.39 2.51 -18.43
C SER A 253 -30.82 3.62 -19.34
N LEU A 254 -29.81 4.38 -18.88
CA LEU A 254 -29.08 5.36 -19.70
C LEU A 254 -27.71 5.69 -19.06
N SER A 255 -26.67 4.86 -19.24
CA SER A 255 -25.30 5.28 -18.86
C SER A 255 -24.13 4.52 -19.50
N THR A 256 -24.30 3.81 -20.62
CA THR A 256 -23.18 3.05 -21.22
C THR A 256 -21.98 3.92 -21.61
N SER A 257 -22.18 5.21 -21.92
CA SER A 257 -21.09 6.14 -22.24
C SER A 257 -20.36 6.69 -21.01
N VAL A 258 -21.10 7.08 -19.97
CA VAL A 258 -20.53 7.67 -18.73
C VAL A 258 -19.74 6.62 -17.94
N ASP A 259 -20.22 5.38 -17.87
CA ASP A 259 -19.54 4.30 -17.14
C ASP A 259 -18.24 3.87 -17.82
N ALA A 260 -18.22 3.88 -19.16
CA ALA A 260 -17.00 3.65 -19.95
C ALA A 260 -15.97 4.78 -19.75
N GLU A 261 -16.43 6.02 -19.58
CA GLU A 261 -15.55 7.16 -19.33
C GLU A 261 -14.87 7.09 -17.95
N VAL A 262 -15.60 6.69 -16.90
CA VAL A 262 -15.03 6.49 -15.55
C VAL A 262 -14.02 5.34 -15.55
N SER A 263 -14.38 4.20 -16.16
CA SER A 263 -13.49 3.03 -16.27
C SER A 263 -12.18 3.38 -16.98
N ARG A 264 -12.27 4.09 -18.11
CA ARG A 264 -11.10 4.58 -18.83
C ARG A 264 -10.25 5.53 -17.98
N SER A 265 -10.89 6.46 -17.26
CA SER A 265 -10.20 7.43 -16.41
C SER A 265 -9.44 6.75 -15.27
N VAL A 266 -10.01 5.70 -14.66
CA VAL A 266 -9.33 4.89 -13.65
C VAL A 266 -8.12 4.17 -14.25
N ARG A 267 -8.23 3.57 -15.44
CA ARG A 267 -7.09 2.92 -16.10
C ARG A 267 -5.95 3.91 -16.35
N LEU A 268 -6.27 5.07 -16.95
CA LEU A 268 -5.27 6.10 -17.25
C LEU A 268 -4.63 6.63 -15.97
N PHE A 269 -5.42 6.90 -14.93
CA PHE A 269 -4.90 7.30 -13.62
C PHE A 269 -3.85 6.30 -13.10
N VAL A 270 -4.13 4.99 -13.18
CA VAL A 270 -3.20 3.95 -12.73
C VAL A 270 -1.95 3.91 -13.61
N GLU A 271 -2.10 3.96 -14.94
CA GLU A 271 -0.97 3.97 -15.89
C GLU A 271 -0.06 5.16 -15.66
N ASP A 272 -0.62 6.37 -15.64
CA ASP A 272 0.09 7.63 -15.48
C ASP A 272 0.77 7.67 -14.10
N THR A 273 0.06 7.28 -13.04
CA THR A 273 0.63 7.25 -11.68
C THR A 273 1.82 6.30 -11.59
N LEU A 274 1.74 5.10 -12.15
CA LEU A 274 2.86 4.14 -12.11
C LEU A 274 4.07 4.65 -12.91
N GLN A 275 3.83 5.31 -14.05
CA GLN A 275 4.88 5.93 -14.83
C GLN A 275 5.55 7.08 -14.09
N ASP A 276 4.78 7.94 -13.44
CA ASP A 276 5.29 9.09 -12.69
C ASP A 276 6.05 8.63 -11.45
N LEU A 277 5.54 7.66 -10.70
CA LEU A 277 6.25 7.08 -9.56
C LEU A 277 7.60 6.47 -9.98
N SER A 278 7.66 5.80 -11.14
CA SER A 278 8.92 5.25 -11.68
C SER A 278 9.96 6.33 -12.00
N LYS A 279 9.52 7.53 -12.43
CA LYS A 279 10.40 8.67 -12.75
C LYS A 279 10.81 9.47 -11.52
N GLU A 280 9.86 9.70 -10.61
CA GLU A 280 10.02 10.57 -9.45
C GLU A 280 10.77 9.90 -8.29
N LEU A 281 10.65 8.58 -8.16
CA LEU A 281 11.17 7.82 -7.03
C LEU A 281 12.25 6.84 -7.52
N PRO A 282 13.56 7.13 -7.28
CA PRO A 282 14.66 6.33 -7.80
C PRO A 282 14.60 4.84 -7.42
N TYR A 283 14.03 4.50 -6.27
CA TYR A 283 13.86 3.12 -5.80
C TYR A 283 12.76 2.33 -6.55
N LEU A 284 11.94 3.02 -7.35
CA LEU A 284 10.95 2.44 -8.26
C LEU A 284 11.40 2.51 -9.73
N ASN A 285 12.63 2.92 -10.00
CA ASN A 285 13.12 2.93 -11.37
C ASN A 285 13.18 1.50 -11.93
N GLY A 286 12.79 1.34 -13.20
CA GLY A 286 12.78 0.04 -13.86
C GLY A 286 11.65 -0.89 -13.41
N LEU A 287 10.56 -0.32 -12.85
CA LEU A 287 9.32 -1.05 -12.58
C LEU A 287 8.89 -1.87 -13.80
N ARG A 288 8.90 -3.20 -13.68
CA ARG A 288 8.40 -4.14 -14.70
C ARG A 288 7.03 -4.66 -14.30
N TYR A 289 6.00 -4.12 -14.93
CA TYR A 289 4.62 -4.52 -14.71
C TYR A 289 3.84 -4.64 -16.01
N LYS A 290 2.71 -5.33 -15.95
CA LYS A 290 1.73 -5.42 -17.03
C LYS A 290 0.33 -5.17 -16.47
N LEU A 291 -0.49 -4.45 -17.22
CA LEU A 291 -1.93 -4.40 -16.94
C LEU A 291 -2.58 -5.65 -17.50
N CYS A 292 -3.34 -6.35 -16.65
CA CYS A 292 -3.86 -7.67 -16.97
C CYS A 292 -5.30 -7.85 -16.51
N VAL A 293 -5.97 -8.84 -17.09
CA VAL A 293 -7.17 -9.48 -16.54
C VAL A 293 -6.87 -10.94 -16.22
N THR A 294 -7.71 -11.56 -15.40
CA THR A 294 -7.62 -13.00 -15.15
C THR A 294 -8.19 -13.80 -16.33
N CYS A 295 -7.52 -14.87 -16.73
CA CYS A 295 -8.04 -15.80 -17.72
C CYS A 295 -9.29 -16.52 -17.18
N PRO A 296 -10.46 -16.39 -17.84
CA PRO A 296 -11.69 -16.99 -17.34
C PRO A 296 -11.70 -18.53 -17.50
N TYR A 297 -10.94 -19.09 -18.44
CA TYR A 297 -10.90 -20.53 -18.69
C TYR A 297 -9.99 -21.26 -17.70
N CYS A 298 -8.84 -20.69 -17.35
CA CYS A 298 -7.99 -21.24 -16.29
C CYS A 298 -8.63 -21.15 -14.90
N LEU A 299 -9.67 -20.31 -14.74
CA LEU A 299 -10.49 -20.22 -13.54
C LEU A 299 -11.66 -21.22 -13.53
N GLN A 300 -12.05 -21.76 -14.69
CA GLN A 300 -13.17 -22.70 -14.81
C GLN A 300 -12.75 -24.14 -14.48
N GLU A 301 -13.72 -24.90 -13.96
CA GLU A 301 -13.54 -26.17 -13.27
C GLU A 301 -12.86 -27.24 -14.12
N GLY A 302 -11.79 -27.86 -13.58
CA GLY A 302 -11.16 -29.05 -14.15
C GLY A 302 -9.63 -29.06 -14.15
N HIS A 303 -8.97 -27.90 -14.04
CA HIS A 303 -7.52 -27.84 -13.93
C HIS A 303 -7.08 -27.86 -12.46
N GLU A 304 -6.33 -28.90 -12.07
CA GLU A 304 -5.65 -28.93 -10.77
C GLU A 304 -4.59 -27.82 -10.74
N CYS A 305 -4.65 -26.89 -9.77
CA CYS A 305 -3.57 -25.91 -9.64
C CYS A 305 -2.27 -26.65 -9.32
N ALA A 306 -1.23 -26.46 -10.14
CA ALA A 306 0.06 -27.11 -9.97
C ALA A 306 0.69 -26.89 -8.57
N ASN A 307 0.39 -25.77 -7.92
CA ASN A 307 0.93 -25.42 -6.61
C ASN A 307 0.13 -25.95 -5.42
N HIS A 308 -1.18 -26.16 -5.58
CA HIS A 308 -2.08 -26.51 -4.46
C HIS A 308 -2.85 -27.83 -4.67
N SER A 309 -2.69 -28.47 -5.84
CA SER A 309 -3.36 -29.72 -6.22
C SER A 309 -4.87 -29.69 -5.97
N GLN A 310 -5.48 -28.52 -6.17
CA GLN A 310 -6.92 -28.31 -6.01
C GLN A 310 -7.51 -27.86 -7.34
N PRO A 311 -8.65 -28.44 -7.77
CA PRO A 311 -9.38 -27.94 -8.93
C PRO A 311 -9.91 -26.53 -8.63
N SER A 312 -9.84 -25.64 -9.62
CA SER A 312 -10.40 -24.28 -9.52
C SER A 312 -9.80 -23.44 -8.38
N CYS A 313 -8.48 -23.54 -8.18
CA CYS A 313 -7.80 -22.82 -7.12
C CYS A 313 -7.93 -21.30 -7.31
N SER A 314 -8.63 -20.63 -6.40
CA SER A 314 -8.78 -19.17 -6.37
C SER A 314 -7.60 -18.46 -5.69
N HIS A 315 -6.55 -19.20 -5.34
CA HIS A 315 -5.38 -18.63 -4.68
C HIS A 315 -4.66 -17.65 -5.61
N GLU A 316 -4.24 -16.51 -5.07
CA GLU A 316 -3.70 -15.38 -5.83
C GLU A 316 -2.43 -15.74 -6.62
N ASP A 317 -1.62 -16.64 -6.05
CA ASP A 317 -0.42 -17.20 -6.70
C ASP A 317 -0.73 -18.24 -7.79
N CYS A 318 -2.00 -18.67 -7.96
CA CYS A 318 -2.44 -19.56 -9.05
C CYS A 318 -3.16 -18.81 -10.18
N LEU A 319 -3.36 -17.48 -10.08
CA LEU A 319 -4.10 -16.73 -11.09
C LEU A 319 -3.28 -16.61 -12.39
N HIS A 320 -3.86 -17.06 -13.51
CA HIS A 320 -3.30 -16.85 -14.83
C HIS A 320 -3.72 -15.46 -15.37
N PHE A 321 -2.74 -14.59 -15.57
CA PHE A 321 -2.95 -13.21 -16.02
C PHE A 321 -2.74 -13.08 -17.53
N LEU A 322 -3.71 -12.43 -18.21
CA LEU A 322 -3.66 -12.10 -19.63
C LEU A 322 -3.43 -10.59 -19.79
N GLU A 323 -2.38 -10.21 -20.51
CA GLU A 323 -2.03 -8.80 -20.72
C GLU A 323 -3.10 -8.09 -21.55
N MET A 324 -3.53 -6.93 -21.05
CA MET A 324 -4.50 -6.07 -21.70
C MET A 324 -3.79 -5.14 -22.68
N LYS A 325 -4.13 -5.24 -23.98
CA LYS A 325 -3.63 -4.32 -25.00
C LYS A 325 -4.76 -3.80 -25.89
N PRO A 326 -4.77 -2.50 -26.25
CA PRO A 326 -5.82 -1.95 -27.10
C PRO A 326 -5.85 -2.64 -28.47
N GLY A 327 -7.02 -3.16 -28.86
CA GLY A 327 -7.24 -3.76 -30.19
C GLY A 327 -6.63 -5.15 -30.40
N GLU A 328 -5.88 -5.69 -29.43
CA GLU A 328 -5.38 -7.06 -29.47
C GLU A 328 -6.38 -8.02 -28.81
N ARG A 329 -6.47 -9.24 -29.34
CA ARG A 329 -7.29 -10.30 -28.74
C ARG A 329 -6.50 -10.95 -27.61
N LEU A 330 -7.20 -11.35 -26.55
CA LEU A 330 -6.60 -12.15 -25.50
C LEU A 330 -6.37 -13.57 -26.01
N ILE A 331 -5.18 -14.11 -25.76
CA ILE A 331 -4.79 -15.48 -26.11
C ILE A 331 -4.22 -16.12 -24.84
N CYS A 332 -4.71 -17.32 -24.50
CA CYS A 332 -4.24 -18.12 -23.39
C CYS A 332 -3.51 -19.32 -23.99
N GLU A 333 -2.19 -19.34 -23.85
CA GLU A 333 -1.35 -20.43 -24.37
C GLU A 333 -1.43 -21.69 -23.50
N GLU A 334 -1.97 -21.57 -22.28
CA GLU A 334 -2.12 -22.68 -21.32
C GLU A 334 -3.35 -23.57 -21.59
N THR A 335 -4.23 -23.14 -22.49
CA THR A 335 -5.47 -23.85 -22.82
C THR A 335 -5.52 -24.14 -24.32
N PHE A 336 -5.74 -25.40 -24.70
CA PHE A 336 -5.89 -25.86 -26.09
C PHE A 336 -7.24 -25.45 -26.72
N SER A 337 -7.77 -24.27 -26.41
CA SER A 337 -9.01 -23.79 -27.01
C SER A 337 -8.69 -23.02 -28.29
N ASP A 338 -9.30 -23.44 -29.40
CA ASP A 338 -9.24 -22.74 -30.69
C ASP A 338 -10.14 -21.49 -30.74
N GLU A 339 -10.89 -21.21 -29.66
CA GLU A 339 -11.80 -20.08 -29.57
C GLU A 339 -11.12 -18.82 -29.03
N VAL A 340 -11.54 -17.67 -29.55
CA VAL A 340 -11.07 -16.37 -29.09
C VAL A 340 -11.57 -16.11 -27.67
N LEU A 341 -10.66 -15.91 -26.73
CA LEU A 341 -11.00 -15.59 -25.35
C LEU A 341 -11.76 -14.27 -25.26
N THR A 342 -12.94 -14.33 -24.66
CA THR A 342 -13.71 -13.15 -24.32
C THR A 342 -13.76 -12.97 -22.81
N VAL A 343 -13.34 -11.80 -22.34
CA VAL A 343 -13.48 -11.40 -20.94
C VAL A 343 -14.55 -10.31 -20.88
N ARG A 344 -15.68 -10.63 -20.26
CA ARG A 344 -16.82 -9.71 -20.15
C ARG A 344 -16.40 -8.42 -19.45
N GLY A 345 -16.69 -7.26 -20.06
CA GLY A 345 -16.40 -5.96 -19.47
C GLY A 345 -14.97 -5.47 -19.69
N LEU A 346 -14.14 -6.22 -20.44
CA LEU A 346 -12.79 -5.81 -20.81
C LEU A 346 -12.79 -4.55 -21.68
N GLU A 347 -13.75 -4.48 -22.62
CA GLU A 347 -13.92 -3.39 -23.56
C GLU A 347 -14.15 -2.04 -22.87
N LYS A 348 -14.68 -2.04 -21.64
CA LYS A 348 -14.96 -0.83 -20.85
C LYS A 348 -13.70 -0.12 -20.38
N TRP A 349 -12.56 -0.81 -20.32
CA TRP A 349 -11.26 -0.20 -19.98
C TRP A 349 -10.66 0.60 -21.15
N PHE A 350 -11.13 0.36 -22.36
CA PHE A 350 -10.61 0.96 -23.59
C PHE A 350 -11.59 1.98 -24.19
N PRO A 351 -11.11 2.88 -25.08
CA PRO A 351 -12.01 3.73 -25.84
C PRO A 351 -13.00 2.89 -26.66
N GLN A 352 -14.27 3.27 -26.67
CA GLN A 352 -15.22 2.68 -27.61
C GLN A 352 -14.79 3.09 -29.02
N ILE A 353 -14.48 2.11 -29.88
CA ILE A 353 -14.27 2.37 -31.30
C ILE A 353 -15.62 2.78 -31.87
N THR A 354 -15.85 4.07 -32.02
CA THR A 354 -16.93 4.57 -32.87
C THR A 354 -16.60 4.15 -34.28
N SER A 355 -17.20 3.04 -34.73
CA SER A 355 -17.26 2.71 -36.14
C SER A 355 -18.06 3.83 -36.80
N GLN A 356 -17.39 4.84 -37.35
CA GLN A 356 -18.01 5.77 -38.28
C GLN A 356 -18.34 4.96 -39.53
N VAL A 357 -19.63 4.70 -39.73
CA VAL A 357 -20.20 4.26 -41.00
C VAL A 357 -20.62 5.49 -41.79
#